data_AF-A0A812GU64-F1
#
_entry.id   AF-A0A812GU64-F1
#
_cell.length_a   1.000
_cell.length_b   1.000
_cell.length_c   1.000
_cell.angle_alpha   90.00
_cell.angle_beta   90.00
_cell.angle_gamma   90.00
#
_symmetry.space_group_name_H-M   'P 1'
#
loop_
_entity.id
_entity.type
_entity.pdbx_description
1 polymer ?
#
loop_
_entity_poly.entity_id
_entity_poly.type
_entity_poly.pdbx_seq_one_letter_code
_entity_poly.pdbx_strand_id
1 'polypeptide(L)'
;MPVSKAYPSLAGSWKFMMLAAGLYEPLRYACWRLGENVGGVGGIGGLCNLQNPDECSTFSGHAGSYCFKPGVWAGLTGFAIVVLLVWILPLLLGALRMSVSFSKGETQLEEEEGCNGESHPRASTEVRLLVTIWSGLSVLWFAMPLTYMLADTFYQSSFSGVLLAVALAAAFPLSWHLSLLAVPVSQAVGPFMGLGRQATIDLHKALGWRTAGWAAIHACGELIYVFKTSGLQMLFQLSGENGDHLFYLLGLIAALMLLVHTVVAFYRKHPRISKYFKASHRTTASLVLLAATAHWAPFALFLLPSAAAYGAAAATGMASHFGRKASTPRASLALVAAILGAVAGLLVVWKTRETVMMSRDVGLLLPFIFPPLALLAEVAAAMLVCLPVLLTAPAMPAGAEGPLTQLMG
;
A
#
# COMPACT_ATOMS: atom_id res chain seq x y z
N MET A 1 -3.95 -19.26 41.43
CA MET A 1 -4.34 -18.96 40.03
C MET A 1 -3.47 -17.80 39.55
N PRO A 2 -2.48 -18.02 38.68
CA PRO A 2 -1.76 -16.89 38.12
C PRO A 2 -2.72 -16.17 37.19
N VAL A 3 -2.98 -14.90 37.51
CA VAL A 3 -3.65 -13.96 36.60
C VAL A 3 -2.76 -13.89 35.37
N SER A 4 -3.24 -14.53 34.28
CA SER A 4 -2.74 -14.30 32.94
C SER A 4 -2.72 -12.79 32.73
N LYS A 5 -1.54 -12.19 32.83
CA LYS A 5 -1.31 -10.84 32.32
C LYS A 5 -1.39 -10.99 30.82
N ALA A 6 -2.60 -10.89 30.29
CA ALA A 6 -2.82 -10.64 28.87
C ALA A 6 -2.21 -9.28 28.59
N TYR A 7 -0.90 -9.26 28.36
CA TYR A 7 -0.22 -8.11 27.79
C TYR A 7 -0.93 -7.81 26.47
N PRO A 8 -1.17 -6.53 26.13
CA PRO A 8 -1.81 -6.20 24.86
C PRO A 8 -0.93 -6.79 23.76
N SER A 9 -1.46 -7.84 23.13
CA SER A 9 -0.84 -8.50 22.01
C SER A 9 -0.74 -7.49 20.87
N LEU A 10 0.13 -7.75 19.90
CA LEU A 10 0.26 -6.99 18.66
C LEU A 10 -1.05 -6.84 17.85
N ALA A 11 -2.17 -7.42 18.31
CA ALA A 11 -3.53 -7.00 17.97
C ALA A 11 -3.78 -5.48 18.12
N GLY A 12 -2.92 -4.75 18.85
CA GLY A 12 -2.90 -3.28 18.88
C GLY A 12 -2.55 -2.65 17.53
N SER A 13 -1.50 -3.11 16.83
CA SER A 13 -1.00 -2.46 15.61
C SER A 13 -2.07 -2.42 14.52
N TRP A 14 -2.87 -3.47 14.41
CA TRP A 14 -3.99 -3.52 13.50
C TRP A 14 -5.10 -2.53 13.87
N LYS A 15 -5.52 -2.49 15.13
CA LYS A 15 -6.51 -1.52 15.59
C LYS A 15 -6.05 -0.07 15.35
N PHE A 16 -4.76 0.20 15.51
CA PHE A 16 -4.17 1.51 15.20
C PHE A 16 -4.15 1.79 13.69
N MET A 17 -3.79 0.83 12.84
CA MET A 17 -3.87 1.00 11.37
C MET A 17 -5.32 1.22 10.90
N MET A 18 -6.29 0.55 11.53
CA MET A 18 -7.71 0.77 11.23
C MET A 18 -8.19 2.14 11.69
N LEU A 19 -7.76 2.60 12.88
CA LEU A 19 -8.06 3.95 13.37
C LEU A 19 -7.44 5.01 12.45
N ALA A 20 -6.16 4.84 12.08
CA ALA A 20 -5.45 5.67 11.13
C ALA A 20 -6.20 5.79 9.80
N ALA A 21 -6.59 4.66 9.22
CA ALA A 21 -7.33 4.63 7.97
C ALA A 21 -8.72 5.28 8.11
N GLY A 22 -9.42 5.05 9.23
CA GLY A 22 -10.73 5.66 9.49
C GLY A 22 -10.68 7.18 9.69
N LEU A 23 -9.61 7.70 10.29
CA LEU A 23 -9.43 9.14 10.53
C LEU A 23 -8.86 9.89 9.33
N TYR A 24 -8.32 9.20 8.32
CA TYR A 24 -7.66 9.83 7.19
C TYR A 24 -8.55 10.83 6.44
N GLU A 25 -9.71 10.40 5.94
CA GLU A 25 -10.58 11.26 5.13
C GLU A 25 -11.18 12.44 5.93
N PRO A 26 -11.68 12.26 7.16
CA PRO A 26 -12.12 13.39 7.98
C PRO A 26 -11.01 14.42 8.22
N LEU A 27 -9.78 13.97 8.51
CA LEU A 27 -8.65 14.88 8.72
C LEU A 27 -8.21 15.56 7.43
N ARG A 28 -8.15 14.83 6.31
CA ARG A 28 -7.86 15.40 4.99
C ARG A 28 -8.85 16.51 4.67
N TYR A 29 -10.13 16.25 4.89
CA TYR A 29 -11.20 17.22 4.63
C TYR A 29 -11.13 18.45 5.54
N ALA A 30 -10.87 18.25 6.84
CA ALA A 30 -10.70 19.35 7.78
C ALA A 30 -9.53 20.25 7.38
N CYS A 31 -8.38 19.67 7.05
CA CYS A 31 -7.22 20.41 6.58
C CYS A 31 -7.48 21.11 5.23
N TRP A 32 -8.17 20.48 4.28
CA TRP A 32 -8.59 21.13 3.03
C TRP A 32 -9.42 22.38 3.29
N ARG A 33 -10.41 22.30 4.20
CA ARG A 33 -11.23 23.46 4.58
C ARG A 33 -10.45 24.60 5.24
N LEU A 34 -9.29 24.30 5.82
CA LEU A 34 -8.38 25.30 6.39
C LEU A 34 -7.45 25.93 5.34
N GLY A 35 -7.60 25.60 4.06
CA GLY A 35 -6.74 26.09 2.99
C GLY A 35 -5.39 25.38 2.92
N GLU A 36 -5.21 24.27 3.65
CA GLU A 36 -3.98 23.49 3.57
C GLU A 36 -3.90 22.74 2.25
N ASN A 37 -2.68 22.65 1.71
CA ASN A 37 -2.38 21.83 0.54
C ASN A 37 -2.34 20.35 0.91
N VAL A 38 -3.52 19.80 1.21
CA VAL A 38 -3.71 18.35 1.39
C VAL A 38 -3.74 17.60 0.05
N GLY A 39 -3.74 18.38 -1.04
CA GLY A 39 -3.92 18.00 -2.44
C GLY A 39 -5.22 17.27 -2.75
N GLY A 40 -5.39 16.91 -4.03
CA GLY A 40 -6.52 16.10 -4.49
C GLY A 40 -6.40 14.66 -4.01
N VAL A 41 -7.10 13.74 -4.68
CA VAL A 41 -6.82 12.30 -4.57
C VAL A 41 -5.34 12.10 -4.92
N GLY A 42 -4.48 12.11 -3.90
CA GLY A 42 -3.03 12.10 -4.09
C GLY A 42 -2.27 13.44 -3.94
N GLY A 43 -2.52 14.22 -2.90
CA GLY A 43 -1.69 15.36 -2.51
C GLY A 43 -0.35 15.05 -1.84
N ILE A 44 0.61 14.47 -2.57
CA ILE A 44 2.01 14.46 -2.15
C ILE A 44 2.88 15.08 -3.25
N GLY A 45 3.25 16.35 -3.06
CA GLY A 45 4.16 17.12 -3.91
C GLY A 45 3.61 17.48 -5.29
N GLY A 46 3.14 18.72 -5.47
CA GLY A 46 3.24 19.45 -6.73
C GLY A 46 2.65 18.94 -8.05
N LEU A 47 1.61 18.12 -8.06
CA LEU A 47 0.63 18.24 -9.15
C LEU A 47 -0.70 18.57 -8.49
N CYS A 48 -0.92 19.85 -8.21
CA CYS A 48 -2.25 20.33 -7.91
C CYS A 48 -3.00 20.34 -9.24
N ASN A 49 -3.95 19.41 -9.42
CA ASN A 49 -4.93 19.56 -10.50
C ASN A 49 -5.59 20.92 -10.34
N LEU A 50 -5.52 21.70 -11.42
CA LEU A 50 -6.06 23.03 -11.60
C LEU A 50 -7.49 23.11 -11.05
N GLN A 51 -7.65 23.66 -9.85
CA GLN A 51 -8.90 24.28 -9.44
C GLN A 51 -8.73 25.75 -9.05
N ASN A 52 -7.50 26.25 -8.83
CA ASN A 52 -7.28 27.68 -8.62
C ASN A 52 -5.88 28.15 -9.09
N PRO A 53 -5.76 28.80 -10.27
CA PRO A 53 -4.50 29.38 -10.76
C PRO A 53 -3.90 30.43 -9.81
N ASP A 54 -4.76 31.10 -9.02
CA ASP A 54 -4.38 32.17 -8.10
C ASP A 54 -3.60 31.68 -6.88
N GLU A 55 -3.66 30.37 -6.58
CA GLU A 55 -2.92 29.77 -5.48
C GLU A 55 -1.61 29.10 -5.93
N CYS A 56 -1.22 29.31 -7.19
CA CYS A 56 -0.07 28.63 -7.75
C CYS A 56 1.26 29.30 -7.40
N SER A 57 2.15 28.58 -6.72
CA SER A 57 3.50 29.08 -6.40
C SER A 57 4.43 29.05 -7.62
N THR A 58 4.27 28.09 -8.52
CA THR A 58 5.11 27.96 -9.72
C THR A 58 4.35 27.24 -10.82
N PHE A 59 4.24 27.87 -11.97
CA PHE A 59 3.79 27.21 -13.20
C PHE A 59 4.96 26.40 -13.77
N SER A 60 4.77 25.10 -13.98
CA SER A 60 5.77 24.20 -14.55
C SER A 60 5.17 23.29 -15.63
N GLY A 61 6.03 22.65 -16.40
CA GLY A 61 5.63 21.87 -17.58
C GLY A 61 5.50 22.71 -18.86
N HIS A 62 5.25 22.04 -19.99
CA HIS A 62 5.12 22.71 -21.30
C HIS A 62 4.04 23.80 -21.22
N ALA A 63 4.41 25.04 -21.57
CA ALA A 63 3.57 26.24 -21.52
C ALA A 63 2.95 26.61 -20.15
N GLY A 64 3.48 26.11 -19.02
CA GLY A 64 2.92 26.41 -17.69
C GLY A 64 1.60 25.68 -17.39
N SER A 65 1.39 24.53 -18.04
CA SER A 65 0.18 23.71 -17.93
C SER A 65 -0.05 23.10 -16.55
N TYR A 66 0.94 23.05 -15.67
CA TYR A 66 0.79 22.51 -14.33
C TYR A 66 1.11 23.51 -13.24
N CYS A 67 0.35 23.38 -12.14
CA CYS A 67 0.67 24.05 -10.90
C CYS A 67 1.47 23.13 -9.97
N PHE A 68 2.73 23.49 -9.73
CA PHE A 68 3.61 22.79 -8.79
C PHE A 68 3.76 23.60 -7.50
N LYS A 69 3.31 23.02 -6.39
CA LYS A 69 3.62 23.50 -5.04
C LYS A 69 4.75 22.68 -4.41
N PRO A 70 5.85 23.32 -3.95
CA PRO A 70 6.92 22.61 -3.27
C PRO A 70 6.41 21.98 -1.98
N GLY A 71 7.03 20.87 -1.59
CA GLY A 71 6.75 20.24 -0.32
C GLY A 71 7.32 21.03 0.85
N VAL A 72 6.80 20.79 2.05
CA VAL A 72 7.39 21.31 3.29
C VAL A 72 8.68 20.55 3.66
N TRP A 73 8.81 19.29 3.23
CA TRP A 73 10.02 18.50 3.44
C TRP A 73 10.18 17.42 2.36
N ALA A 74 11.32 17.42 1.66
CA ALA A 74 11.65 16.45 0.60
C ALA A 74 10.54 16.26 -0.46
N GLY A 75 9.84 17.34 -0.84
CA GLY A 75 8.69 17.28 -1.77
C GLY A 75 7.39 16.73 -1.18
N LEU A 76 7.35 16.33 0.10
CA LEU A 76 6.14 15.90 0.78
C LEU A 76 5.36 17.11 1.33
N THR A 77 4.03 17.05 1.30
CA THR A 77 3.15 18.02 1.98
C THR A 77 3.13 17.75 3.49
N GLY A 78 2.70 18.72 4.30
CA GLY A 78 2.55 18.49 5.74
C GLY A 78 1.59 17.33 6.05
N PHE A 79 0.47 17.27 5.31
CA PHE A 79 -0.49 16.19 5.42
C PHE A 79 0.11 14.82 5.05
N ALA A 80 0.87 14.74 3.96
CA ALA A 80 1.58 13.53 3.56
C ALA A 80 2.47 12.96 4.66
N ILE A 81 3.21 13.84 5.36
CA ILE A 81 4.10 13.45 6.44
C ILE A 81 3.30 12.87 7.60
N VAL A 82 2.20 13.53 8.01
CA VAL A 82 1.32 13.03 9.08
C VAL A 82 0.76 11.65 8.71
N VAL A 83 0.25 11.50 7.49
CA VAL A 83 -0.31 10.23 6.99
C VAL A 83 0.75 9.15 7.00
N LEU A 84 1.96 9.44 6.49
CA LEU A 84 3.07 8.50 6.45
C LEU A 84 3.43 8.05 7.87
N LEU A 85 3.60 8.99 8.80
CA LEU A 85 3.92 8.69 10.19
C LEU A 85 2.85 7.81 10.82
N VAL A 86 1.58 8.21 10.71
CA VAL A 86 0.45 7.47 11.26
C VAL A 86 0.33 6.06 10.65
N TRP A 87 0.68 5.90 9.37
CA TRP A 87 0.62 4.62 8.65
C TRP A 87 1.75 3.65 9.02
N ILE A 88 2.97 4.16 9.25
CA ILE A 88 4.14 3.32 9.58
C ILE A 88 4.31 3.07 11.08
N LEU A 89 3.84 3.99 11.93
CA LEU A 89 4.08 3.98 13.37
C LEU A 89 3.62 2.68 14.06
N PRO A 90 2.45 2.08 13.74
CA PRO A 90 2.02 0.85 14.39
C PRO A 90 2.97 -0.33 14.15
N LEU A 91 3.53 -0.44 12.94
CA LEU A 91 4.49 -1.48 12.58
C LEU A 91 5.85 -1.20 13.22
N LEU A 92 6.30 0.06 13.17
CA LEU A 92 7.57 0.50 13.76
C LEU A 92 7.61 0.28 15.27
N LEU A 93 6.58 0.72 16.01
CA LEU A 93 6.49 0.54 17.45
C LEU A 93 6.36 -0.93 17.84
N GLY A 94 5.58 -1.70 17.06
CA GLY A 94 5.46 -3.15 17.27
C GLY A 94 6.80 -3.86 17.14
N ALA A 95 7.56 -3.54 16.08
CA ALA A 95 8.88 -4.09 15.84
C ALA A 95 9.91 -3.65 16.91
N LEU A 96 9.92 -2.37 17.29
CA LEU A 96 10.77 -1.85 18.37
C LEU A 96 10.47 -2.52 19.72
N ARG A 97 9.19 -2.71 20.05
CA ARG A 97 8.81 -3.38 21.29
C ARG A 97 9.31 -4.83 21.31
N MET A 98 9.17 -5.56 20.19
CA MET A 98 9.60 -6.95 20.08
C MET A 98 11.12 -7.10 20.08
N SER A 99 11.86 -6.13 19.55
CA SER A 99 13.33 -6.15 19.59
C SER A 99 13.87 -5.95 21.01
N VAL A 100 13.14 -5.24 21.89
CA VAL A 100 13.56 -4.96 23.28
C VAL A 100 12.98 -5.95 24.29
N SER A 101 11.72 -6.37 24.15
CA SER A 101 10.99 -7.12 25.20
C SER A 101 11.53 -8.54 25.41
N PHE A 102 12.04 -9.20 24.37
CA PHE A 102 12.60 -10.55 24.46
C PHE A 102 14.00 -10.62 25.08
N SER A 103 14.62 -9.47 25.39
CA SER A 103 15.85 -9.40 26.20
C SER A 103 15.58 -9.80 27.67
N LYS A 104 14.33 -9.71 28.13
CA LYS A 104 13.89 -10.17 29.45
C LYS A 104 13.26 -11.56 29.36
N GLY A 105 14.07 -12.58 29.10
CA GLY A 105 13.91 -13.98 29.55
C GLY A 105 12.53 -14.67 29.62
N GLU A 106 11.49 -14.25 28.89
CA GLU A 106 10.16 -14.85 29.01
C GLU A 106 9.53 -15.20 27.65
N THR A 107 9.17 -16.48 27.57
CA THR A 107 8.25 -17.16 26.63
C THR A 107 8.76 -17.44 25.21
N GLN A 108 9.11 -18.70 24.98
CA GLN A 108 9.01 -19.33 23.67
C GLN A 108 7.61 -19.05 23.11
N LEU A 109 7.55 -18.44 21.92
CA LEU A 109 6.42 -18.65 21.03
C LEU A 109 6.46 -20.14 20.72
N GLU A 110 5.70 -20.94 21.47
CA GLU A 110 5.34 -22.28 21.01
C GLU A 110 4.74 -22.09 19.62
N GLU A 111 5.48 -22.52 18.59
CA GLU A 111 4.85 -22.99 17.37
C GLU A 111 3.90 -24.10 17.84
N GLU A 112 2.61 -23.79 18.01
CA GLU A 112 1.55 -24.79 18.11
C GLU A 112 1.46 -25.54 16.77
N GLU A 113 2.48 -26.35 16.48
CA GLU A 113 2.35 -27.55 15.65
C GLU A 113 1.82 -28.65 16.58
N GLY A 114 0.50 -28.69 16.77
CA GLY A 114 -0.09 -29.80 17.53
C GLY A 114 -1.55 -29.62 17.93
N CYS A 115 -2.42 -30.39 17.28
CA CYS A 115 -3.66 -30.98 17.82
C CYS A 115 -4.38 -30.22 18.95
N ASN A 116 -5.42 -29.45 18.62
CA ASN A 116 -6.77 -29.55 19.25
C ASN A 116 -7.74 -28.55 18.60
N GLY A 117 -8.93 -29.02 18.23
CA GLY A 117 -9.94 -28.33 17.41
C GLY A 117 -10.64 -27.11 18.01
N GLU A 118 -10.09 -26.47 19.04
CA GLU A 118 -10.74 -25.37 19.78
C GLU A 118 -10.19 -23.96 19.47
N SER A 119 -9.07 -23.82 18.76
CA SER A 119 -8.47 -22.52 18.38
C SER A 119 -9.10 -21.86 17.14
N HIS A 120 -9.80 -22.64 16.30
CA HIS A 120 -10.47 -22.18 15.09
C HIS A 120 -11.63 -21.16 15.28
N PRO A 121 -12.54 -21.30 16.26
CA PRO A 121 -13.69 -20.39 16.38
C PRO A 121 -13.31 -18.96 16.79
N ARG A 122 -12.28 -18.76 17.64
CA ARG A 122 -11.83 -17.42 18.06
C ARG A 122 -11.17 -16.64 16.93
N ALA A 123 -10.21 -17.25 16.23
CA ALA A 123 -9.54 -16.62 15.08
C ALA A 123 -10.54 -16.26 13.95
N SER A 124 -11.54 -17.12 13.71
CA SER A 124 -12.62 -16.86 12.77
C SER A 124 -13.49 -15.66 13.17
N THR A 125 -13.74 -15.48 14.48
CA THR A 125 -14.54 -14.36 15.00
C THR A 125 -13.80 -13.03 14.88
N GLU A 126 -12.49 -13.01 15.18
CA GLU A 126 -11.65 -11.82 15.04
C GLU A 126 -11.53 -11.38 13.58
N VAL A 127 -11.27 -12.29 12.65
CA VAL A 127 -11.23 -11.98 11.22
C VAL A 127 -12.57 -11.43 10.74
N ARG A 128 -13.69 -12.03 11.18
CA ARG A 128 -15.03 -11.53 10.83
C ARG A 128 -15.24 -10.11 11.34
N LEU A 129 -14.89 -9.82 12.59
CA LEU A 129 -15.00 -8.48 13.16
C LEU A 129 -14.15 -7.47 12.37
N LEU A 130 -12.89 -7.81 12.07
CA LEU A 130 -12.00 -6.96 11.28
C LEU A 130 -12.59 -6.66 9.90
N VAL A 131 -13.08 -7.68 9.21
CA VAL A 131 -13.73 -7.54 7.90
C VAL A 131 -14.98 -6.67 7.99
N THR A 132 -15.79 -6.79 9.04
CA THR A 132 -16.98 -5.96 9.26
C THR A 132 -16.60 -4.49 9.46
N ILE A 133 -15.67 -4.20 10.38
CA ILE A 133 -15.24 -2.82 10.64
C ILE A 133 -14.60 -2.22 9.37
N TRP A 134 -13.74 -2.98 8.68
CA TRP A 134 -13.12 -2.55 7.44
C TRP A 134 -14.14 -2.28 6.33
N SER A 135 -15.20 -3.09 6.24
CA SER A 135 -16.30 -2.86 5.30
C SER A 135 -17.07 -1.59 5.66
N GLY A 136 -17.33 -1.33 6.95
CA GLY A 136 -17.94 -0.08 7.41
C GLY A 136 -17.08 1.15 7.06
N LEU A 137 -15.77 1.06 7.29
CA LEU A 137 -14.82 2.10 6.88
C LEU A 137 -14.80 2.30 5.35
N SER A 138 -14.93 1.22 4.57
CA SER A 138 -14.99 1.32 3.11
C SER A 138 -16.19 2.12 2.63
N VAL A 139 -17.35 1.95 3.28
CA VAL A 139 -18.55 2.75 3.01
C VAL A 139 -18.30 4.22 3.37
N LEU A 140 -17.64 4.49 4.49
CA LEU A 140 -17.30 5.86 4.90
C LEU A 140 -16.33 6.53 3.91
N TRP A 141 -15.27 5.82 3.50
CA TRP A 141 -14.29 6.29 2.50
C TRP A 141 -14.91 6.49 1.12
N PHE A 142 -16.00 5.82 0.79
CA PHE A 142 -16.77 6.06 -0.42
C PHE A 142 -17.72 7.25 -0.25
N ALA A 143 -18.53 7.24 0.81
CA ALA A 143 -19.62 8.18 1.00
C ALA A 143 -19.12 9.61 1.21
N MET A 144 -18.07 9.83 2.00
CA MET A 144 -17.58 11.19 2.24
C MET A 144 -17.09 11.87 0.95
N PRO A 145 -16.13 11.33 0.18
CA PRO A 145 -15.75 11.90 -1.11
C PRO A 145 -16.93 12.07 -2.07
N LEU A 146 -17.82 11.08 -2.13
CA LEU A 146 -19.01 11.16 -2.98
C LEU A 146 -19.89 12.37 -2.61
N THR A 147 -20.14 12.61 -1.32
CA THR A 147 -20.95 13.75 -0.89
C THR A 147 -20.34 15.10 -1.29
N TYR A 148 -19.01 15.23 -1.25
CA TYR A 148 -18.33 16.45 -1.67
C TYR A 148 -18.35 16.62 -3.18
N MET A 149 -18.11 15.55 -3.95
CA MET A 149 -18.20 15.57 -5.41
C MET A 149 -19.63 15.89 -5.87
N LEU A 150 -20.63 15.27 -5.25
CA LEU A 150 -22.03 15.55 -5.55
C LEU A 150 -22.50 16.92 -5.04
N ALA A 151 -21.73 17.63 -4.22
CA ALA A 151 -22.03 19.02 -3.87
C ALA A 151 -21.52 20.02 -4.92
N ASP A 152 -20.62 19.61 -5.81
CA ASP A 152 -20.08 20.42 -6.88
C ASP A 152 -20.99 20.35 -8.13
N THR A 153 -21.31 21.52 -8.68
CA THR A 153 -22.24 21.69 -9.81
C THR A 153 -21.76 20.99 -11.07
N PHE A 154 -20.44 20.81 -11.25
CA PHE A 154 -19.87 20.06 -12.36
C PHE A 154 -20.42 18.63 -12.40
N TYR A 155 -20.39 17.92 -11.27
CA TYR A 155 -20.85 16.52 -11.22
C TYR A 155 -22.37 16.40 -11.26
N GLN A 156 -23.10 17.38 -10.75
CA GLN A 156 -24.58 17.40 -10.80
C GLN A 156 -25.14 17.70 -12.20
N SER A 157 -24.34 18.29 -13.09
CA SER A 157 -24.80 18.79 -14.40
C SER A 157 -25.39 17.72 -15.32
N SER A 158 -25.04 16.44 -15.13
CA SER A 158 -25.51 15.34 -15.97
C SER A 158 -25.38 13.98 -15.28
N PHE A 159 -26.11 12.98 -15.78
CA PHE A 159 -25.94 11.58 -15.33
C PHE A 159 -24.48 11.10 -15.45
N SER A 160 -23.77 11.56 -16.49
CA SER A 160 -22.36 11.20 -16.69
C SER A 160 -21.44 11.86 -15.67
N GLY A 161 -21.74 13.09 -15.25
CA GLY A 161 -21.06 13.73 -14.12
C GLY A 161 -21.27 12.96 -12.82
N VAL A 162 -22.51 12.53 -12.53
CA VAL A 162 -22.81 11.72 -11.34
C VAL A 162 -22.08 10.38 -11.38
N LEU A 163 -22.04 9.72 -12.54
CA LEU A 163 -21.31 8.46 -12.72
C LEU A 163 -19.80 8.65 -12.48
N LEU A 164 -19.22 9.74 -12.97
CA LEU A 164 -17.82 10.08 -12.72
C LEU A 164 -17.58 10.33 -11.22
N ALA A 165 -18.47 11.03 -10.53
CA ALA A 165 -18.36 11.22 -9.07
C ALA A 165 -18.35 9.89 -8.31
N VAL A 166 -19.22 8.95 -8.68
CA VAL A 166 -19.25 7.59 -8.11
C VAL A 166 -17.94 6.84 -8.41
N ALA A 167 -17.45 6.93 -9.65
CA ALA A 167 -16.22 6.28 -10.06
C ALA A 167 -15.00 6.81 -9.29
N LEU A 168 -14.87 8.13 -9.15
CA LEU A 168 -13.79 8.76 -8.40
C LEU A 168 -13.91 8.49 -6.89
N ALA A 169 -15.11 8.50 -6.34
CA ALA A 169 -15.33 8.15 -4.92
C ALA A 169 -14.95 6.69 -4.63
N ALA A 170 -15.14 5.76 -5.58
CA ALA A 170 -14.74 4.36 -5.43
C ALA A 170 -13.22 4.15 -5.39
N ALA A 171 -12.42 5.10 -5.89
CA ALA A 171 -10.96 5.04 -5.81
C ALA A 171 -10.46 5.10 -4.36
N PHE A 172 -11.15 5.80 -3.47
CA PHE A 172 -10.75 5.97 -2.07
C PHE A 172 -10.73 4.64 -1.30
N PRO A 173 -11.84 3.87 -1.19
CA PRO A 173 -11.77 2.56 -0.56
C PRO A 173 -10.84 1.63 -1.34
N LEU A 174 -10.81 1.66 -2.69
CA LEU A 174 -9.91 0.83 -3.48
C LEU A 174 -8.44 0.97 -3.04
N SER A 175 -7.97 2.20 -2.86
CA SER A 175 -6.63 2.52 -2.40
C SER A 175 -6.29 1.91 -1.04
N TRP A 176 -7.21 1.99 -0.08
CA TRP A 176 -7.02 1.38 1.25
C TRP A 176 -6.98 -0.15 1.18
N HIS A 177 -7.83 -0.75 0.36
CA HIS A 177 -7.80 -2.21 0.21
C HIS A 177 -6.50 -2.68 -0.47
N LEU A 178 -6.04 -1.99 -1.50
CA LEU A 178 -4.79 -2.34 -2.19
C LEU A 178 -3.57 -2.14 -1.28
N SER A 179 -3.50 -1.06 -0.51
CA SER A 179 -2.37 -0.79 0.39
C SER A 179 -2.20 -1.88 1.43
N LEU A 180 -3.34 -2.35 1.94
CA LEU A 180 -3.36 -3.42 2.91
C LEU A 180 -3.08 -4.80 2.31
N LEU A 181 -3.68 -5.12 1.16
CA LEU A 181 -3.44 -6.39 0.47
C LEU A 181 -1.99 -6.58 0.06
N ALA A 182 -1.27 -5.48 -0.16
CA ALA A 182 0.14 -5.49 -0.45
C ALA A 182 0.99 -5.94 0.74
N VAL A 183 0.49 -5.90 1.98
CA VAL A 183 1.27 -6.36 3.14
C VAL A 183 1.47 -7.88 3.03
N PRO A 184 2.71 -8.38 2.95
CA PRO A 184 2.96 -9.79 2.71
C PRO A 184 2.53 -10.65 3.89
N VAL A 185 1.87 -11.77 3.59
CA VAL A 185 1.62 -12.87 4.54
C VAL A 185 2.91 -13.69 4.72
N SER A 186 3.99 -13.06 5.18
CA SER A 186 5.27 -13.71 5.42
C SER A 186 5.44 -14.02 6.92
N GLN A 187 6.30 -14.98 7.25
CA GLN A 187 6.70 -15.22 8.64
C GLN A 187 7.39 -14.00 9.28
N ALA A 188 7.95 -13.12 8.46
CA ALA A 188 8.60 -11.88 8.91
C ALA A 188 7.58 -10.79 9.34
N VAL A 189 6.31 -10.88 8.96
CA VAL A 189 5.28 -9.86 9.31
C VAL A 189 4.07 -10.46 10.03
N GLY A 190 3.73 -11.72 9.77
CA GLY A 190 2.59 -12.42 10.35
C GLY A 190 2.48 -12.29 11.89
N PRO A 191 3.57 -12.51 12.66
CA PRO A 191 3.55 -12.33 14.11
C PRO A 191 3.23 -10.90 14.57
N PHE A 192 3.62 -9.89 13.79
CA PHE A 192 3.38 -8.47 14.09
C PHE A 192 1.94 -8.03 13.83
N MET A 193 1.20 -8.79 13.01
CA MET A 193 -0.22 -8.53 12.76
C MET A 193 -1.12 -9.15 13.84
N GLY A 194 -0.57 -9.93 14.77
CA GLY A 194 -1.36 -10.60 15.82
C GLY A 194 -2.37 -11.63 15.27
N LEU A 195 -2.24 -12.03 14.00
CA LEU A 195 -3.10 -13.00 13.35
C LEU A 195 -2.29 -14.23 12.97
N GLY A 196 -2.85 -15.42 13.23
CA GLY A 196 -2.28 -16.67 12.73
C GLY A 196 -2.30 -16.73 11.20
N ARG A 197 -1.41 -17.52 10.60
CA ARG A 197 -1.24 -17.62 9.13
C ARG A 197 -2.55 -17.84 8.37
N GLN A 198 -3.39 -18.75 8.85
CA GLN A 198 -4.67 -19.08 8.21
C GLN A 198 -5.65 -17.90 8.26
N ALA A 199 -5.75 -17.24 9.42
CA ALA A 199 -6.57 -16.04 9.60
C ALA A 199 -6.14 -14.91 8.66
N THR A 200 -4.82 -14.70 8.51
CA THR A 200 -4.27 -13.72 7.57
C THR A 200 -4.58 -14.07 6.11
N ILE A 201 -4.51 -15.35 5.73
CA ILE A 201 -4.89 -15.81 4.39
C ILE A 201 -6.38 -15.54 4.12
N ASP A 202 -7.25 -15.81 5.09
CA ASP A 202 -8.69 -15.64 4.92
C ASP A 202 -9.08 -14.15 4.89
N LEU A 203 -8.41 -13.32 5.69
CA LEU A 203 -8.49 -11.86 5.58
C LEU A 203 -8.03 -11.37 4.19
N HIS A 204 -6.88 -11.84 3.70
CA HIS A 204 -6.36 -11.47 2.38
C HIS A 204 -7.33 -11.83 1.25
N LYS A 205 -7.93 -13.02 1.27
CA LYS A 205 -8.97 -13.40 0.28
C LYS A 205 -10.19 -12.48 0.38
N ALA A 206 -10.67 -12.20 1.58
CA ALA A 206 -11.85 -11.39 1.81
C ALA A 206 -11.67 -9.95 1.29
N LEU A 207 -10.48 -9.37 1.52
CA LEU A 207 -10.12 -8.05 1.01
C LEU A 207 -9.89 -8.09 -0.51
N GLY A 208 -9.25 -9.14 -1.04
CA GLY A 208 -8.99 -9.31 -2.47
C GLY A 208 -10.25 -9.23 -3.33
N TRP A 209 -11.33 -9.88 -2.90
CA TRP A 209 -12.62 -9.79 -3.61
C TRP A 209 -13.27 -8.42 -3.52
N ARG A 210 -13.10 -7.70 -2.39
CA ARG A 210 -13.62 -6.33 -2.23
C ARG A 210 -12.84 -5.35 -3.11
N THR A 211 -11.52 -5.50 -3.20
CA THR A 211 -10.67 -4.75 -4.14
C THR A 211 -11.16 -4.90 -5.57
N ALA A 212 -11.42 -6.14 -6.01
CA ALA A 212 -11.94 -6.38 -7.36
C ALA A 212 -13.30 -5.66 -7.58
N GLY A 213 -14.19 -5.67 -6.58
CA GLY A 213 -15.46 -4.95 -6.63
C GLY A 213 -15.30 -3.44 -6.75
N TRP A 214 -14.49 -2.83 -5.89
CA TRP A 214 -14.23 -1.37 -5.93
C TRP A 214 -13.52 -0.95 -7.22
N ALA A 215 -12.56 -1.75 -7.69
CA ALA A 215 -11.88 -1.50 -8.95
C ALA A 215 -12.83 -1.60 -10.15
N ALA A 216 -13.79 -2.53 -10.14
CA ALA A 216 -14.79 -2.61 -11.19
C ALA A 216 -15.68 -1.36 -11.22
N ILE A 217 -16.15 -0.88 -10.05
CA ILE A 217 -16.96 0.36 -9.97
C ILE A 217 -16.16 1.56 -10.50
N HIS A 218 -14.91 1.72 -10.03
CA HIS A 218 -14.03 2.81 -10.44
C HIS A 218 -13.72 2.77 -11.95
N ALA A 219 -13.14 1.65 -12.43
CA ALA A 219 -12.68 1.54 -13.82
C ALA A 219 -13.85 1.56 -14.82
N CYS A 220 -14.96 0.86 -14.55
CA CYS A 220 -16.11 0.87 -15.46
C CYS A 220 -16.79 2.25 -15.48
N GLY A 221 -16.92 2.91 -14.33
CA GLY A 221 -17.51 4.24 -14.26
C GLY A 221 -16.72 5.27 -15.06
N GLU A 222 -15.39 5.30 -14.89
CA GLU A 222 -14.51 6.18 -15.68
C GLU A 222 -14.50 5.82 -17.17
N LEU A 223 -14.46 4.53 -17.54
CA LEU A 223 -14.50 4.12 -18.94
C LEU A 223 -15.80 4.53 -19.63
N ILE A 224 -16.95 4.38 -18.97
CA ILE A 224 -18.25 4.82 -19.51
C ILE A 224 -18.24 6.34 -19.69
N TYR A 225 -17.71 7.08 -18.72
CA TYR A 225 -17.58 8.54 -18.80
C TYR A 225 -16.73 8.95 -20.01
N VAL A 226 -15.49 8.44 -20.11
CA VAL A 226 -14.55 8.75 -21.20
C VAL A 226 -15.12 8.34 -22.56
N PHE A 227 -15.70 7.15 -22.67
CA PHE A 227 -16.31 6.68 -23.92
C PHE A 227 -17.40 7.64 -24.41
N LYS A 228 -18.22 8.17 -23.50
CA LYS A 228 -19.33 9.06 -23.85
C LYS A 228 -18.87 10.50 -24.14
N THR A 229 -17.87 11.02 -23.43
CA THR A 229 -17.45 12.42 -23.60
C THR A 229 -16.46 12.64 -24.72
N SER A 230 -15.56 11.67 -24.95
CA SER A 230 -14.36 11.90 -25.78
C SER A 230 -14.02 10.72 -26.70
N GLY A 231 -14.65 9.55 -26.49
CA GLY A 231 -14.35 8.32 -27.22
C GLY A 231 -13.05 7.65 -26.76
N LEU A 232 -12.97 6.32 -26.89
CA LEU A 232 -11.81 5.55 -26.40
C LEU A 232 -10.50 5.83 -27.14
N GLN A 233 -10.57 6.32 -28.39
CA GLN A 233 -9.38 6.61 -29.19
C GLN A 233 -8.53 7.71 -28.57
N MET A 234 -9.14 8.65 -27.85
CA MET A 234 -8.46 9.73 -27.14
C MET A 234 -7.48 9.20 -26.08
N LEU A 235 -7.75 8.04 -25.46
CA LEU A 235 -6.83 7.40 -24.50
C LEU A 235 -5.46 7.03 -25.10
N PHE A 236 -5.42 6.82 -26.42
CA PHE A 236 -4.21 6.41 -27.14
C PHE A 236 -3.54 7.56 -27.89
N GLN A 237 -4.11 8.77 -27.81
CA GLN A 237 -3.52 9.98 -28.40
C GLN A 237 -2.44 10.53 -27.47
N LEU A 238 -1.30 9.83 -27.41
CA LEU A 238 -0.15 10.19 -26.58
C LEU A 238 0.77 11.26 -27.22
N SER A 239 0.47 11.70 -28.45
CA SER A 239 1.24 12.71 -29.17
C SER A 239 0.76 14.13 -28.84
N GLY A 240 1.67 15.02 -28.41
CA GLY A 240 1.39 16.45 -28.21
C GLY A 240 1.26 16.89 -26.75
N GLU A 241 0.59 18.03 -26.53
CA GLU A 241 0.39 18.73 -25.24
C GLU A 241 -0.56 18.02 -24.24
N ASN A 242 -1.05 16.81 -24.56
CA ASN A 242 -2.15 16.15 -23.83
C ASN A 242 -1.67 14.96 -22.97
N GLY A 243 -0.82 15.22 -21.99
CA GLY A 243 -0.29 14.22 -21.04
C GLY A 243 -1.34 13.63 -20.09
N ASP A 244 -2.50 14.27 -19.96
CA ASP A 244 -3.60 13.82 -19.10
C ASP A 244 -4.17 12.46 -19.53
N HIS A 245 -4.03 12.09 -20.81
CA HIS A 245 -4.42 10.78 -21.31
C HIS A 245 -3.57 9.64 -20.75
N LEU A 246 -2.32 9.93 -20.34
CA LEU A 246 -1.46 8.93 -19.73
C LEU A 246 -2.00 8.46 -18.38
N PHE A 247 -2.63 9.34 -17.60
CA PHE A 247 -3.28 8.98 -16.34
C PHE A 247 -4.36 7.91 -16.56
N TYR A 248 -5.25 8.14 -17.53
CA TYR A 248 -6.32 7.20 -17.88
C TYR A 248 -5.78 5.91 -18.51
N LEU A 249 -4.73 5.99 -19.35
CA LEU A 249 -4.09 4.81 -19.93
C LEU A 249 -3.45 3.92 -18.86
N LEU A 250 -2.73 4.51 -17.90
CA LEU A 250 -2.16 3.79 -16.76
C LEU A 250 -3.26 3.19 -15.86
N GLY A 251 -4.37 3.90 -15.67
CA GLY A 251 -5.56 3.38 -14.99
C GLY A 251 -6.15 2.17 -15.68
N LEU A 252 -6.30 2.23 -17.01
CA LEU A 252 -6.76 1.10 -17.82
C LEU A 252 -5.78 -0.10 -17.73
N ILE A 253 -4.47 0.14 -17.81
CA ILE A 253 -3.46 -0.90 -17.63
C ILE A 253 -3.58 -1.54 -16.24
N ALA A 254 -3.72 -0.73 -15.18
CA ALA A 254 -3.89 -1.22 -13.82
C ALA A 254 -5.18 -2.07 -13.68
N ALA A 255 -6.30 -1.61 -14.25
CA ALA A 255 -7.57 -2.32 -14.25
C ALA A 255 -7.49 -3.68 -14.98
N LEU A 256 -6.85 -3.71 -16.17
CA LEU A 256 -6.65 -4.95 -16.93
C LEU A 256 -5.73 -5.92 -16.19
N MET A 257 -4.64 -5.43 -15.59
CA MET A 257 -3.75 -6.27 -14.78
C MET A 257 -4.46 -6.82 -13.55
N LEU A 258 -5.31 -6.02 -12.90
CA LEU A 258 -6.10 -6.46 -11.76
C LEU A 258 -7.16 -7.50 -12.18
N LEU A 259 -7.80 -7.32 -13.34
CA LEU A 259 -8.70 -8.32 -13.91
C LEU A 259 -7.99 -9.65 -14.13
N VAL A 260 -6.80 -9.64 -14.77
CA VAL A 260 -5.98 -10.85 -14.96
C VAL A 260 -5.63 -11.47 -13.61
N HIS A 261 -5.20 -10.67 -12.63
CA HIS A 261 -4.89 -11.12 -11.28
C HIS A 261 -6.10 -11.79 -10.61
N THR A 262 -7.29 -11.18 -10.69
CA THR A 262 -8.54 -11.73 -10.15
C THR A 262 -8.93 -13.03 -10.85
N VAL A 263 -8.76 -13.13 -12.17
CA VAL A 263 -9.02 -14.35 -12.94
C VAL A 263 -8.07 -15.49 -12.50
N VAL A 264 -6.77 -15.20 -12.33
CA VAL A 264 -5.80 -16.17 -11.79
C VAL A 264 -6.21 -16.64 -10.39
N ALA A 265 -6.66 -15.73 -9.53
CA ALA A 265 -7.15 -16.05 -8.19
C ALA A 265 -8.44 -16.89 -8.20
N PHE A 266 -9.38 -16.59 -9.10
CA PHE A 266 -10.63 -17.32 -9.28
C PHE A 266 -10.37 -18.78 -9.69
N TYR A 267 -9.50 -18.97 -10.69
CA TYR A 267 -9.17 -20.28 -11.24
C TYR A 267 -8.04 -21.02 -10.50
N ARG A 268 -7.65 -20.59 -9.29
CA ARG A 268 -6.53 -21.18 -8.54
C ARG A 268 -6.60 -22.70 -8.33
N LYS A 269 -7.81 -23.28 -8.31
CA LYS A 269 -8.05 -24.72 -8.14
C LYS A 269 -8.02 -25.50 -9.46
N HIS A 270 -8.01 -24.82 -10.60
CA HIS A 270 -8.01 -25.46 -11.91
C HIS A 270 -6.65 -26.16 -12.15
N PRO A 271 -6.59 -27.43 -12.63
CA PRO A 271 -5.36 -28.21 -12.72
C PRO A 271 -4.21 -27.56 -13.52
N ARG A 272 -4.55 -26.73 -14.51
CA ARG A 272 -3.56 -25.98 -15.31
C ARG A 272 -2.95 -24.80 -14.56
N ILE A 273 -3.71 -24.17 -13.67
CA ILE A 273 -3.28 -22.96 -12.95
C ILE A 273 -2.69 -23.31 -11.59
N SER A 274 -3.23 -24.31 -10.89
CA SER A 274 -2.80 -24.67 -9.54
C SER A 274 -1.29 -24.90 -9.41
N LYS A 275 -0.67 -25.49 -10.45
CA LYS A 275 0.78 -25.74 -10.54
C LYS A 275 1.63 -24.47 -10.51
N TYR A 276 1.15 -23.39 -11.13
CA TYR A 276 1.88 -22.13 -11.27
C TYR A 276 1.25 -20.98 -10.48
N PHE A 277 0.16 -21.24 -9.77
CA PHE A 277 -0.68 -20.22 -9.13
C PHE A 277 0.12 -19.27 -8.25
N LYS A 278 1.00 -19.80 -7.38
CA LYS A 278 1.81 -18.96 -6.48
C LYS A 278 2.70 -17.98 -7.27
N ALA A 279 3.35 -18.44 -8.33
CA ALA A 279 4.22 -17.61 -9.16
C ALA A 279 3.39 -16.58 -9.93
N SER A 280 2.37 -17.01 -10.67
CA SER A 280 1.50 -16.13 -11.46
C SER A 280 0.80 -15.08 -10.58
N HIS A 281 0.29 -15.46 -9.42
CA HIS A 281 -0.37 -14.55 -8.48
C HIS A 281 0.59 -13.50 -7.94
N ARG A 282 1.83 -13.88 -7.58
CA ARG A 282 2.85 -12.92 -7.11
C ARG A 282 3.26 -11.94 -8.21
N THR A 283 3.58 -12.46 -9.40
CA THR A 283 3.99 -11.62 -10.53
C THR A 283 2.89 -10.64 -10.92
N THR A 284 1.66 -11.12 -11.07
CA THR A 284 0.52 -10.24 -11.42
C THR A 284 0.22 -9.24 -10.30
N ALA A 285 0.31 -9.62 -9.02
CA ALA A 285 0.15 -8.67 -7.92
C ALA A 285 1.21 -7.56 -7.96
N SER A 286 2.48 -7.88 -8.19
CA SER A 286 3.55 -6.87 -8.32
C SER A 286 3.29 -5.92 -9.49
N LEU A 287 2.84 -6.43 -10.63
CA LEU A 287 2.49 -5.61 -11.79
C LEU A 287 1.29 -4.70 -11.51
N VAL A 288 0.27 -5.21 -10.82
CA VAL A 288 -0.89 -4.40 -10.37
C VAL A 288 -0.44 -3.26 -9.47
N LEU A 289 0.41 -3.54 -8.47
CA LEU A 289 0.88 -2.51 -7.54
C LEU A 289 1.74 -1.45 -8.24
N LEU A 290 2.62 -1.85 -9.17
CA LEU A 290 3.41 -0.92 -9.97
C LEU A 290 2.53 -0.04 -10.87
N ALA A 291 1.58 -0.65 -11.58
CA ALA A 291 0.65 0.08 -12.44
C ALA A 291 -0.26 1.02 -11.64
N ALA A 292 -0.79 0.57 -10.49
CA ALA A 292 -1.59 1.40 -9.58
C ALA A 292 -0.78 2.57 -9.02
N THR A 293 0.51 2.36 -8.74
CA THR A 293 1.41 3.42 -8.26
C THR A 293 1.72 4.44 -9.35
N ALA A 294 1.92 3.99 -10.59
CA ALA A 294 2.09 4.88 -11.73
C ALA A 294 0.83 5.68 -12.03
N HIS A 295 -0.35 5.03 -12.01
CA HIS A 295 -1.64 5.67 -12.20
C HIS A 295 -1.94 6.70 -11.09
N TRP A 296 -1.71 6.32 -9.83
CA TRP A 296 -1.99 7.17 -8.68
C TRP A 296 -0.74 7.38 -7.83
N ALA A 297 -0.07 8.52 -8.06
CA ALA A 297 1.26 8.78 -7.52
C ALA A 297 1.39 8.59 -5.99
N PRO A 298 0.44 9.04 -5.17
CA PRO A 298 0.48 8.78 -3.72
C PRO A 298 0.31 7.39 -3.23
N PHE A 299 -0.06 6.47 -4.10
CA PHE A 299 -0.13 5.09 -3.71
C PHE A 299 1.21 4.56 -3.19
N ALA A 300 2.34 5.09 -3.67
CA ALA A 300 3.67 4.76 -3.15
C ALA A 300 3.76 4.93 -1.63
N LEU A 301 3.24 6.04 -1.07
CA LEU A 301 3.26 6.27 0.38
C LEU A 301 2.49 5.21 1.16
N PHE A 302 1.34 4.78 0.62
CA PHE A 302 0.52 3.77 1.26
C PHE A 302 1.14 2.37 1.20
N LEU A 303 2.07 2.15 0.26
CA LEU A 303 2.78 0.88 0.11
C LEU A 303 4.03 0.75 0.99
N LEU A 304 4.47 1.82 1.66
CA LEU A 304 5.71 1.80 2.43
C LEU A 304 5.79 0.66 3.46
N PRO A 305 4.76 0.36 4.29
CA PRO A 305 4.81 -0.79 5.20
C PRO A 305 5.02 -2.12 4.46
N SER A 306 4.39 -2.27 3.29
CA SER A 306 4.52 -3.44 2.43
C SER A 306 5.91 -3.52 1.82
N ALA A 307 6.45 -2.39 1.34
CA ALA A 307 7.80 -2.31 0.78
C ALA A 307 8.87 -2.69 1.83
N ALA A 308 8.75 -2.15 3.05
CA ALA A 308 9.63 -2.50 4.17
C ALA A 308 9.54 -3.99 4.53
N ALA A 309 8.32 -4.54 4.58
CA ALA A 309 8.07 -5.95 4.84
C ALA A 309 8.68 -6.88 3.78
N TYR A 310 8.52 -6.56 2.50
CA TYR A 310 9.13 -7.31 1.40
C TYR A 310 10.65 -7.19 1.39
N GLY A 311 11.20 -6.00 1.67
CA GLY A 311 12.64 -5.79 1.81
C GLY A 311 13.25 -6.63 2.93
N ALA A 312 12.60 -6.65 4.10
CA ALA A 312 13.02 -7.48 5.23
C ALA A 312 12.93 -8.99 4.93
N ALA A 313 11.86 -9.42 4.24
CA ALA A 313 11.69 -10.81 3.83
C ALA A 313 12.76 -11.26 2.82
N ALA A 314 13.09 -10.40 1.84
CA ALA A 314 14.14 -10.66 0.86
C ALA A 314 15.52 -10.75 1.53
N ALA A 315 15.84 -9.81 2.42
CA ALA A 315 17.10 -9.83 3.17
C ALA A 315 17.22 -11.05 4.10
N THR A 316 16.11 -11.51 4.69
CA THR A 316 16.08 -12.75 5.47
C THR A 316 16.39 -13.97 4.60
N GLY A 317 15.80 -14.03 3.40
CA GLY A 317 16.13 -15.08 2.41
C GLY A 317 17.62 -15.05 2.05
N MET A 318 18.18 -13.88 1.75
CA MET A 318 19.62 -13.73 1.48
C MET A 318 20.50 -14.18 2.65
N ALA A 319 20.20 -13.74 3.88
CA ALA A 319 20.95 -14.12 5.06
C ALA A 319 20.91 -15.64 5.31
N SER A 320 19.77 -16.28 5.04
CA SER A 320 19.63 -17.73 5.17
C SER A 320 20.53 -18.51 4.19
N HIS A 321 20.75 -17.99 2.98
CA HIS A 321 21.73 -18.56 2.04
C HIS A 321 23.17 -18.52 2.56
N PHE A 322 23.48 -17.58 3.46
CA PHE A 322 24.77 -17.52 4.17
C PHE A 322 24.78 -18.32 5.49
N GLY A 323 23.81 -19.22 5.70
CA GLY A 323 23.71 -20.03 6.92
C GLY A 323 23.38 -19.21 8.18
N ARG A 324 22.78 -18.02 8.02
CA ARG A 324 22.38 -17.15 9.13
C ARG A 324 20.87 -17.29 9.38
N LYS A 325 20.49 -17.66 10.61
CA LYS A 325 19.10 -17.65 11.06
C LYS A 325 18.93 -16.59 12.13
N ALA A 326 18.14 -15.56 11.84
CA ALA A 326 17.90 -14.47 12.78
C ALA A 326 16.89 -14.90 13.87
N SER A 327 17.19 -14.58 15.12
CA SER A 327 16.22 -14.68 16.22
C SER A 327 15.10 -13.63 16.05
N THR A 328 13.94 -13.86 16.67
CA THR A 328 12.80 -12.92 16.62
C THR A 328 13.15 -11.48 16.98
N PRO A 329 13.95 -11.18 18.02
CA PRO A 329 14.33 -9.80 18.35
C PRO A 329 15.17 -9.16 17.25
N ARG A 330 16.04 -9.93 16.61
CA ARG A 330 16.91 -9.48 15.54
C ARG A 330 16.15 -9.27 14.23
N ALA A 331 15.22 -10.16 13.90
CA ALA A 331 14.29 -9.98 12.79
C ALA A 331 13.40 -8.73 13.01
N SER A 332 13.00 -8.46 14.25
CA SER A 332 12.24 -7.25 14.60
C SER A 332 13.09 -5.98 14.43
N LEU A 333 14.36 -6.00 14.88
CA LEU A 333 15.29 -4.90 14.65
C LEU A 333 15.57 -4.68 13.14
N ALA A 334 15.68 -5.76 12.38
CA ALA A 334 15.83 -5.68 10.93
C ALA A 334 14.58 -5.07 10.26
N LEU A 335 13.38 -5.36 10.75
CA LEU A 335 12.14 -4.72 10.28
C LEU A 335 12.10 -3.21 10.60
N VAL A 336 12.55 -2.80 11.79
CA VAL A 336 12.73 -1.38 12.12
C VAL A 336 13.67 -0.70 11.12
N ALA A 337 14.83 -1.31 10.89
CA ALA A 337 15.82 -0.83 9.94
C ALA A 337 15.25 -0.77 8.50
N ALA A 338 14.44 -1.76 8.11
CA ALA A 338 13.76 -1.80 6.82
C ALA A 338 12.73 -0.66 6.65
N ILE A 339 11.94 -0.34 7.69
CA ILE A 339 11.00 0.79 7.66
C ILE A 339 11.75 2.11 7.47
N LEU A 340 12.83 2.33 8.21
CA LEU A 340 13.66 3.53 8.08
C LEU A 340 14.32 3.61 6.70
N GLY A 341 14.81 2.48 6.19
CA GLY A 341 15.36 2.37 4.84
C GLY A 341 14.33 2.70 3.77
N ALA A 342 13.10 2.17 3.88
CA ALA A 342 12.01 2.48 2.96
C ALA A 342 11.69 3.98 2.95
N VAL A 343 11.54 4.60 4.13
CA VAL A 343 11.34 6.06 4.26
C VAL A 343 12.47 6.83 3.56
N ALA A 344 13.73 6.45 3.77
CA ALA A 344 14.85 7.12 3.11
C ALA A 344 14.79 6.97 1.57
N GLY A 345 14.49 5.78 1.06
CA GLY A 345 14.34 5.52 -0.38
C GLY A 345 13.25 6.38 -1.02
N LEU A 346 12.08 6.44 -0.37
CA LEU A 346 10.99 7.33 -0.75
C LEU A 346 11.44 8.80 -0.80
N LEU A 347 12.03 9.31 0.29
CA LEU A 347 12.40 10.72 0.41
C LEU A 347 13.41 11.16 -0.65
N VAL A 348 14.37 10.28 -0.99
CA VAL A 348 15.33 10.55 -2.06
C VAL A 348 14.61 10.71 -3.40
N VAL A 349 13.77 9.74 -3.79
CA VAL A 349 13.05 9.80 -5.07
C VAL A 349 12.09 10.98 -5.10
N TRP A 350 11.42 11.27 -3.99
CA TRP A 350 10.45 12.36 -3.90
C TRP A 350 11.11 13.74 -3.93
N LYS A 351 12.30 13.88 -3.35
CA LYS A 351 13.12 15.10 -3.48
C LYS A 351 13.65 15.28 -4.91
N THR A 352 14.07 14.19 -5.56
CA THR A 352 14.47 14.23 -6.97
C THR A 352 13.30 14.65 -7.84
N ARG A 353 12.10 14.08 -7.61
CA ARG A 353 10.86 14.46 -8.28
C ARG A 353 10.58 15.95 -8.14
N GLU A 354 10.61 16.49 -6.91
CA GLU A 354 10.41 17.92 -6.68
C GLU A 354 11.40 18.77 -7.48
N THR A 355 12.70 18.45 -7.42
CA THR A 355 13.74 19.17 -8.15
C THR A 355 13.49 19.17 -9.66
N VAL A 356 13.13 18.02 -10.22
CA VAL A 356 12.84 17.88 -11.65
C VAL A 356 11.58 18.63 -12.04
N MET A 357 10.49 18.47 -11.27
CA MET A 357 9.19 19.06 -11.54
C MET A 357 9.16 20.59 -11.39
N MET A 358 10.13 21.17 -10.68
CA MET A 358 10.32 22.63 -10.59
C MET A 358 11.07 23.24 -11.79
N SER A 359 11.58 22.42 -12.72
CA SER A 359 12.23 22.93 -13.93
C SER A 359 11.22 23.42 -14.99
N ARG A 360 11.65 24.32 -15.88
CA ARG A 360 10.76 24.99 -16.86
C ARG A 360 10.32 24.08 -18.02
N ASP A 361 11.09 23.05 -18.35
CA ASP A 361 10.89 22.22 -19.56
C ASP A 361 10.53 20.76 -19.22
N VAL A 362 9.65 20.55 -18.24
CA VAL A 362 9.23 19.20 -17.84
C VAL A 362 8.20 18.64 -18.82
N GLY A 363 8.52 17.52 -19.45
CA GLY A 363 7.56 16.77 -20.25
C GLY A 363 6.48 16.10 -19.40
N LEU A 364 5.27 15.98 -19.95
CA LEU A 364 4.07 15.51 -19.23
C LEU A 364 4.14 14.01 -18.84
N LEU A 365 5.09 13.25 -19.38
CA LEU A 365 5.31 11.83 -19.08
C LEU A 365 6.14 11.62 -17.80
N LEU A 366 7.05 12.55 -17.51
CA LEU A 366 8.05 12.43 -16.45
C LEU A 366 7.45 12.26 -15.03
N PRO A 367 6.32 12.93 -14.66
CA PRO A 367 5.71 12.78 -13.34
C PRO A 367 5.29 11.33 -13.00
N PHE A 368 4.92 10.53 -14.00
CA PHE A 368 4.40 9.18 -13.83
C PHE A 368 5.47 8.12 -13.57
N ILE A 369 6.74 8.45 -13.78
CA ILE A 369 7.87 7.55 -13.57
C ILE A 369 8.30 7.52 -12.09
N PHE A 370 8.19 8.66 -11.40
CA PHE A 370 8.67 8.79 -10.02
C PHE A 370 7.94 7.90 -9.01
N PRO A 371 6.61 7.73 -9.04
CA PRO A 371 5.93 6.86 -8.09
C PRO A 371 6.39 5.39 -8.13
N PRO A 372 6.44 4.69 -9.28
CA PRO A 372 6.96 3.33 -9.31
C PRO A 372 8.45 3.28 -8.97
N LEU A 373 9.26 4.29 -9.34
CA LEU A 373 10.65 4.39 -8.89
C LEU A 373 10.76 4.53 -7.37
N ALA A 374 9.86 5.29 -6.72
CA ALA A 374 9.83 5.44 -5.28
C ALA A 374 9.55 4.10 -4.60
N LEU A 375 8.56 3.34 -5.08
CA LEU A 375 8.27 2.00 -4.56
C LEU A 375 9.46 1.04 -4.72
N LEU A 376 10.16 1.08 -5.86
CA LEU A 376 11.35 0.26 -6.07
C LEU A 376 12.51 0.69 -5.14
N ALA A 377 12.71 1.99 -4.96
CA ALA A 377 13.73 2.54 -4.07
C ALA A 377 13.43 2.21 -2.60
N GLU A 378 12.16 2.25 -2.18
CA GLU A 378 11.72 1.83 -0.85
C GLU A 378 12.12 0.38 -0.56
N VAL A 379 11.78 -0.55 -1.46
CA VAL A 379 12.12 -1.97 -1.31
C VAL A 379 13.64 -2.18 -1.28
N ALA A 380 14.37 -1.55 -2.22
CA ALA A 380 15.82 -1.69 -2.32
C ALA A 380 16.51 -1.14 -1.06
N ALA A 381 16.16 0.07 -0.62
CA ALA A 381 16.74 0.68 0.57
C ALA A 381 16.38 -0.09 1.84
N ALA A 382 15.13 -0.57 1.97
CA ALA A 382 14.71 -1.44 3.06
C ALA A 382 15.59 -2.69 3.15
N MET A 383 15.81 -3.38 2.02
CA MET A 383 16.66 -4.56 1.94
C MET A 383 18.11 -4.24 2.31
N LEU A 384 18.70 -3.19 1.73
CA LEU A 384 20.10 -2.80 1.94
C LEU A 384 20.40 -2.45 3.40
N VAL A 385 19.50 -1.73 4.07
CA VAL A 385 19.72 -1.28 5.45
C VAL A 385 19.47 -2.40 6.46
N CYS A 386 18.55 -3.33 6.19
CA CYS A 386 18.27 -4.44 7.09
C CYS A 386 19.23 -5.63 6.95
N LEU A 387 19.85 -5.83 5.77
CA LEU A 387 20.75 -6.96 5.51
C LEU A 387 21.96 -7.02 6.46
N PRO A 388 22.69 -5.92 6.77
CA PRO A 388 23.78 -5.94 7.75
C PRO A 388 23.34 -6.38 9.15
N VAL A 389 22.13 -6.00 9.57
CA VAL A 389 21.55 -6.42 10.87
C VAL A 389 21.38 -7.94 10.90
N LEU A 390 20.95 -8.54 9.78
CA LEU A 390 20.72 -9.99 9.67
C LEU A 390 22.02 -10.78 9.50
N LEU A 391 22.99 -10.28 8.73
CA LEU A 391 24.26 -10.97 8.47
C LEU A 391 25.17 -11.07 9.70
N THR A 392 25.00 -10.15 10.65
CA THR A 392 25.72 -10.17 11.93
C THR A 392 25.11 -11.15 12.95
N ALA A 393 24.07 -11.93 12.57
CA ALA A 393 23.49 -12.99 13.39
C ALA A 393 24.49 -14.15 13.60
N PRO A 394 24.41 -14.91 14.70
CA PRO A 394 25.24 -16.10 14.86
C PRO A 394 25.03 -17.10 13.70
N ALA A 395 26.12 -17.74 13.26
CA ALA A 395 26.05 -18.79 12.24
C ALA A 395 25.35 -20.01 12.83
N MET A 396 24.56 -20.72 12.01
CA MET A 396 24.01 -22.00 12.46
C MET A 396 25.15 -22.98 12.77
N PRO A 397 25.09 -23.72 13.89
CA PRO A 397 26.02 -24.82 14.11
C PRO A 397 25.83 -25.86 13.00
N ALA A 398 26.93 -26.33 12.43
CA ALA A 398 26.94 -27.40 11.43
C ALA A 398 26.26 -28.64 12.04
N GLY A 399 25.10 -29.03 11.50
CA GLY A 399 24.32 -30.19 11.99
C GLY A 399 22.87 -29.89 12.39
N ALA A 400 22.42 -28.63 12.37
CA ALA A 400 21.01 -28.28 12.63
C ALA A 400 20.07 -28.36 11.40
N GLU A 401 20.52 -28.98 10.30
CA GLU A 401 19.63 -29.34 9.19
C GLU A 401 18.83 -30.60 9.56
N GLY A 402 17.81 -30.42 10.40
CA GLY A 402 16.67 -31.34 10.42
C GLY A 402 15.91 -31.26 9.08
N PRO A 403 15.11 -32.28 8.72
CA PRO A 403 14.54 -32.47 7.39
C PRO A 403 13.42 -31.47 7.08
N LEU A 404 13.78 -30.20 6.83
CA LEU A 404 12.86 -29.13 6.42
C LEU A 404 12.94 -28.81 4.93
N THR A 405 13.84 -29.46 4.19
CA THR A 405 13.99 -29.34 2.74
C THR A 405 12.89 -30.01 1.93
N GLN A 406 11.92 -30.69 2.55
CA GLN A 406 10.78 -31.30 1.84
C GLN A 406 9.48 -30.46 1.82
N LEU A 407 9.40 -29.31 2.51
CA LEU A 407 8.17 -28.50 2.58
C LEU A 407 8.17 -27.21 1.76
N MET A 408 9.20 -26.95 0.95
CA MET A 408 9.24 -25.82 0.01
C MET A 408 8.86 -26.20 -1.43
N GLY A 409 7.63 -26.72 -1.59
CA GLY A 409 6.87 -26.76 -2.85
C GLY A 409 5.67 -25.81 -2.84
#